data_AF-A0A2D7PEC2-F1
#
_entry.id   AF-A0A2D7PEC2-F1
#
_cell.length_a   1.000
_cell.length_b   1.000
_cell.length_c   1.000
_cell.angle_alpha   90.00
_cell.angle_beta   90.00
_cell.angle_gamma   90.00
#
_symmetry.space_group_name_H-M   'P 1'
#
loop_
_entity.id
_entity.type
_entity.pdbx_description
1 polymer ?
#
loop_
_entity_poly.entity_id
_entity_poly.type
_entity_poly.pdbx_seq_one_letter_code
_entity_poly.pdbx_strand_id
1 'polypeptide(L)'
;MPKFIWKKSKINNLGLFAGRDFKKGKKVIEYKGKKYTHKQVEEDDRYDNSKAIYLFILNKKLVLDGDIRLNIAKYINHSCNPNCEVDIIKGKIWILAIQDIKIGDELSYDYGFGYDKDYKQFRCKCGSKNCCGYIVRDDQRWRINRKFAKTKHQKNKLK
;
A
#
# COMPACT_ATOMS: atom_id res chain seq x y z
N MET A 1 21.74 13.00 -7.44
CA MET A 1 20.35 13.23 -6.95
C MET A 1 19.92 12.03 -6.11
N PRO A 2 19.19 12.24 -4.99
CA PRO A 2 18.71 11.13 -4.16
C PRO A 2 17.70 10.28 -4.94
N LYS A 3 17.68 8.96 -4.70
CA LYS A 3 16.74 8.05 -5.40
C LYS A 3 15.27 8.32 -5.04
N PHE A 4 15.03 8.90 -3.87
CA PHE A 4 13.71 9.21 -3.32
C PHE A 4 13.74 10.50 -2.52
N ILE A 5 12.60 11.16 -2.40
CA ILE A 5 12.41 12.37 -1.61
C ILE A 5 11.15 12.15 -0.78
N TRP A 6 11.21 12.29 0.56
CA TRP A 6 9.99 12.33 1.37
C TRP A 6 9.70 13.77 1.78
N LYS A 7 8.44 14.18 1.69
CA LYS A 7 7.98 15.54 2.02
C LYS A 7 6.50 15.52 2.37
N LYS A 8 5.94 16.67 2.76
CA LYS A 8 4.51 16.84 3.03
C LYS A 8 3.68 16.36 1.83
N SER A 9 2.69 15.52 2.08
CA SER A 9 1.76 15.03 1.05
C SER A 9 0.36 15.60 1.25
N LYS A 10 -0.40 15.62 0.15
CA LYS A 10 -1.82 15.99 0.17
C LYS A 10 -2.71 14.83 0.62
N ILE A 11 -2.20 13.59 0.56
CA ILE A 11 -2.93 12.37 0.93
C ILE A 11 -2.86 12.17 2.45
N ASN A 12 -1.64 12.20 2.99
CA ASN A 12 -1.37 12.06 4.41
C ASN A 12 -0.14 12.89 4.80
N ASN A 13 0.08 13.08 6.10
CA ASN A 13 1.13 13.93 6.68
C ASN A 13 2.44 13.98 5.84
N LEU A 14 3.02 12.82 5.53
CA LEU A 14 4.17 12.67 4.64
C LEU A 14 3.84 11.74 3.47
N GLY A 15 4.55 11.91 2.36
CA GLY A 15 4.55 11.03 1.20
C GLY A 15 5.97 10.76 0.71
N LEU A 16 6.16 9.63 0.02
CA LEU A 16 7.41 9.31 -0.68
C LEU A 16 7.28 9.62 -2.18
N PHE A 17 8.23 10.37 -2.71
CA PHE A 17 8.26 10.83 -4.09
C PHE A 17 9.46 10.24 -4.83
N ALA A 18 9.27 10.00 -6.12
CA ALA A 18 10.31 9.52 -7.01
C ALA A 18 11.42 10.58 -7.19
N GLY A 19 12.67 10.22 -6.86
CA GLY A 19 13.83 11.07 -7.11
C GLY A 19 14.46 10.88 -8.51
N ARG A 20 13.88 9.99 -9.31
CA ARG A 20 14.25 9.67 -10.70
C ARG A 20 13.07 8.99 -11.41
N ASP A 21 13.18 8.82 -12.72
CA ASP A 21 12.22 8.04 -13.49
C ASP A 21 12.30 6.53 -13.17
N PHE A 22 11.14 5.85 -13.17
CA PHE A 22 11.02 4.40 -13.12
C PHE A 22 10.14 3.91 -14.27
N LYS A 23 10.57 2.85 -14.94
CA LYS A 23 9.76 2.19 -15.97
C LYS A 23 8.78 1.20 -15.36
N LYS A 24 7.63 1.02 -16.01
CA LYS A 24 6.68 -0.04 -15.68
C LYS A 24 7.38 -1.40 -15.50
N GLY A 25 6.97 -2.15 -14.49
CA GLY A 25 7.48 -3.47 -14.12
C GLY A 25 8.81 -3.46 -13.35
N LYS A 26 9.42 -2.29 -13.10
CA LYS A 26 10.70 -2.22 -12.37
C LYS A 26 10.46 -2.15 -10.86
N LYS A 27 11.39 -2.78 -10.13
CA LYS A 27 11.52 -2.62 -8.67
C LYS A 27 11.83 -1.16 -8.35
N VAL A 28 10.96 -0.55 -7.53
CA VAL A 28 11.11 0.82 -7.05
C VAL A 28 11.95 0.79 -5.78
N ILE A 29 11.42 0.18 -4.71
CA ILE A 29 12.05 0.16 -3.39
C ILE A 29 11.66 -1.11 -2.61
N GLU A 30 12.57 -1.63 -1.79
CA GLU A 30 12.28 -2.70 -0.84
C GLU A 30 11.58 -2.11 0.39
N TYR A 31 10.48 -2.72 0.82
CA TYR A 31 9.83 -2.38 2.07
C TYR A 31 10.47 -3.20 3.19
N LYS A 32 11.23 -2.51 4.04
CA LYS A 32 12.07 -3.14 5.07
C LYS A 32 11.39 -3.12 6.43
N GLY A 33 11.67 -4.11 7.26
CA GLY A 33 11.05 -4.19 8.58
C GLY A 33 11.59 -5.32 9.44
N LYS A 34 11.14 -5.33 10.70
CA LYS A 34 11.34 -6.45 11.61
C LYS A 34 10.30 -7.53 11.32
N LYS A 35 10.65 -8.80 11.55
CA LYS A 35 9.74 -9.92 11.32
C LYS A 35 9.23 -10.44 12.67
N TYR A 36 7.93 -10.63 12.76
CA TYR A 36 7.21 -11.16 13.90
C TYR A 36 6.34 -12.32 13.45
N THR A 37 5.95 -13.20 14.37
CA THR A 37 4.89 -14.18 14.10
C THR A 37 3.53 -13.50 14.13
N HIS A 38 2.51 -14.12 13.51
CA HIS A 38 1.12 -13.63 13.60
C HIS A 38 0.67 -13.50 15.07
N LYS A 39 0.93 -14.52 15.89
CA LYS A 39 0.63 -14.51 17.33
C LYS A 39 1.25 -13.32 18.07
N GLN A 40 2.53 -13.01 17.79
CA GLN A 40 3.20 -11.86 18.40
C GLN A 40 2.59 -10.51 18.02
N VAL A 41 1.96 -10.41 16.84
CA VAL A 41 1.28 -9.19 16.41
C VAL A 41 -0.12 -9.12 17.00
N GLU A 42 -0.84 -10.24 17.06
CA GLU A 42 -2.20 -10.32 17.60
C GLU A 42 -2.26 -10.07 19.12
N GLU A 43 -1.22 -10.47 19.87
CA GLU A 43 -1.15 -10.33 21.33
C GLU A 43 -0.50 -9.01 21.80
N ASP A 44 -0.14 -8.11 20.87
CA ASP A 44 0.60 -6.89 21.18
C ASP A 44 -0.23 -5.63 20.92
N ASP A 45 -0.62 -4.96 22.01
CA ASP A 45 -1.46 -3.76 22.01
C ASP A 45 -0.90 -2.59 21.18
N ARG A 46 0.38 -2.64 20.79
CA ARG A 46 0.95 -1.63 19.89
C ARG A 46 0.34 -1.67 18.49
N TYR A 47 -0.27 -2.79 18.08
CA TYR A 47 -0.88 -2.97 16.77
C TYR A 47 -2.40 -2.76 16.77
N ASP A 48 -2.94 -2.01 17.73
CA ASP A 48 -4.31 -1.52 17.64
C ASP A 48 -4.53 -0.61 16.42
N ASN A 49 -5.78 -0.48 15.97
CA ASN A 49 -6.15 0.36 14.83
C ASN A 49 -6.03 1.87 15.11
N SER A 50 -5.63 2.28 16.33
CA SER A 50 -5.49 3.70 16.69
C SER A 50 -4.20 4.31 16.16
N LYS A 51 -3.23 3.48 15.77
CA LYS A 51 -1.90 3.88 15.28
C LYS A 51 -1.73 3.63 13.79
N ALA A 52 -0.70 4.23 13.21
CA ALA A 52 -0.34 3.97 11.82
C ALA A 52 0.11 2.51 11.66
N ILE A 53 -0.54 1.78 10.76
CA ILE A 53 -0.27 0.36 10.52
C ILE A 53 0.77 0.22 9.40
N TYR A 54 1.94 -0.32 9.74
CA TYR A 54 3.05 -0.58 8.81
C TYR A 54 3.29 -2.09 8.60
N LEU A 55 2.23 -2.88 8.74
CA LEU A 55 2.29 -4.34 8.73
C LEU A 55 2.10 -4.91 7.33
N PHE A 56 2.93 -5.90 6.98
CA PHE A 56 2.78 -6.74 5.80
C PHE A 56 2.77 -8.21 6.18
N ILE A 57 1.76 -8.96 5.75
CA ILE A 57 1.79 -10.42 5.84
C ILE A 57 2.83 -10.93 4.84
N LEU A 58 3.94 -11.47 5.33
CA LEU A 58 5.00 -12.00 4.48
C LEU A 58 4.70 -13.43 4.02
N ASN A 59 4.13 -14.24 4.91
CA ASN A 59 3.66 -15.60 4.64
C ASN A 59 2.78 -16.10 5.80
N LYS A 60 2.41 -17.38 5.78
CA LYS A 60 1.57 -18.03 6.80
C LYS A 60 2.14 -17.96 8.23
N LYS A 61 3.45 -17.73 8.39
CA LYS A 61 4.12 -17.71 9.70
C LYS A 61 4.52 -16.31 10.14
N LEU A 62 4.83 -15.42 9.18
CA LEU A 62 5.52 -14.17 9.46
C LEU A 62 4.74 -12.95 8.96
N VAL A 63 4.76 -11.92 9.81
CA VAL A 63 4.36 -10.55 9.54
C VAL A 63 5.61 -9.68 9.59
N LEU A 64 5.72 -8.71 8.69
CA LEU A 64 6.78 -7.71 8.68
C LEU A 64 6.23 -6.39 9.20
N ASP A 65 6.86 -5.83 10.22
CA ASP A 65 6.60 -4.49 10.75
C ASP A 65 7.62 -3.50 10.19
N GLY A 66 7.10 -2.57 9.39
CA GLY A 66 7.86 -1.52 8.73
C GLY A 66 8.21 -0.31 9.58
N ASP A 67 7.84 -0.25 10.86
CA ASP A 67 8.12 0.92 11.71
C ASP A 67 9.58 0.98 12.20
N ILE A 68 10.50 1.05 11.25
CA ILE A 68 11.93 1.22 11.50
C ILE A 68 12.44 2.46 10.75
N ARG A 69 13.45 3.13 11.31
CA ARG A 69 14.03 4.36 10.74
C ARG A 69 14.55 4.17 9.31
N LEU A 70 15.08 2.98 8.99
CA LEU A 70 15.67 2.67 7.69
C LEU A 70 14.62 2.40 6.59
N ASN A 71 13.34 2.29 6.92
CA ASN A 71 12.28 1.97 5.97
C ASN A 71 11.56 3.23 5.49
N ILE A 72 12.16 3.96 4.55
CA ILE A 72 11.51 5.14 3.96
C ILE A 72 10.28 4.78 3.11
N ALA A 73 10.14 3.51 2.70
CA ALA A 73 8.97 3.01 1.97
C ALA A 73 7.69 3.07 2.82
N LYS A 74 7.79 3.20 4.15
CA LYS A 74 6.64 3.41 5.04
C LYS A 74 5.90 4.72 4.79
N TYR A 75 6.51 5.68 4.09
CA TYR A 75 5.88 6.94 3.69
C TYR A 75 5.13 6.85 2.36
N ILE A 76 5.11 5.69 1.68
CA ILE A 76 4.33 5.51 0.46
C ILE A 76 2.85 5.42 0.84
N ASN A 77 2.03 6.31 0.29
CA ASN A 77 0.63 6.46 0.69
C ASN A 77 -0.32 5.49 -0.03
N HIS A 78 -1.51 5.35 0.53
CA HIS A 78 -2.61 4.67 -0.16
C HIS A 78 -3.15 5.52 -1.31
N SER A 79 -3.43 4.88 -2.45
CA SER A 79 -4.30 5.45 -3.49
C SER A 79 -5.29 4.41 -4.02
N CYS A 80 -6.52 4.84 -4.30
CA CYS A 80 -7.48 4.01 -5.01
C CYS A 80 -7.14 3.85 -6.51
N ASN A 81 -6.28 4.73 -7.05
CA ASN A 81 -5.69 4.63 -8.39
C ASN A 81 -4.16 4.79 -8.28
N PRO A 82 -3.45 3.75 -7.83
CA PRO A 82 -2.03 3.83 -7.53
C PRO A 82 -1.14 3.78 -8.77
N ASN A 83 0.14 4.12 -8.60
CA ASN A 83 1.20 3.94 -9.62
C ASN A 83 2.20 2.82 -9.25
N CYS A 84 2.07 2.22 -8.06
CA CYS A 84 2.82 1.07 -7.62
C CYS A 84 1.92 -0.09 -7.16
N GLU A 85 2.48 -1.29 -7.13
CA GLU A 85 1.93 -2.47 -6.45
C GLU A 85 2.98 -3.08 -5.51
N VAL A 86 2.54 -4.04 -4.70
CA VAL A 86 3.39 -4.75 -3.75
C VAL A 86 3.51 -6.22 -4.16
N ASP A 87 4.72 -6.76 -4.15
CA ASP A 87 4.98 -8.17 -4.42
C ASP A 87 6.01 -8.75 -3.43
N ILE A 88 5.94 -10.06 -3.21
CA ILE A 88 6.85 -10.80 -2.32
C ILE A 88 7.84 -11.58 -3.17
N ILE A 89 9.04 -11.01 -3.35
CA ILE A 89 10.07 -11.61 -4.20
C ILE A 89 11.22 -12.12 -3.33
N LYS A 90 11.43 -13.44 -3.33
CA LYS A 90 12.47 -14.12 -2.54
C LYS A 90 12.39 -13.78 -1.03
N GLY A 91 11.16 -13.80 -0.49
CA GLY A 91 10.92 -13.58 0.95
C GLY A 91 11.11 -12.14 1.42
N LYS A 92 11.03 -11.17 0.49
CA LYS A 92 11.15 -9.73 0.74
C LYS A 92 9.99 -8.99 0.08
N ILE A 93 9.48 -7.97 0.76
CA ILE A 93 8.43 -7.10 0.22
C ILE A 93 9.08 -6.08 -0.73
N TRP A 94 8.64 -6.06 -1.98
CA TRP A 94 9.08 -5.12 -3.00
C TRP A 94 7.91 -4.27 -3.50
N ILE A 95 8.16 -2.97 -3.61
CA ILE A 95 7.27 -2.06 -4.30
C ILE A 95 7.68 -2.03 -5.78
N LEU A 96 6.74 -2.33 -6.67
CA LEU A 96 6.94 -2.40 -8.12
C LEU A 96 6.15 -1.28 -8.81
N ALA A 97 6.70 -0.73 -9.89
CA ALA A 97 5.98 0.25 -10.70
C ALA A 97 4.98 -0.46 -11.64
N ILE A 98 3.70 -0.06 -11.63
CA ILE A 98 2.68 -0.62 -12.54
C ILE A 98 2.43 0.24 -13.79
N GLN A 99 3.05 1.41 -13.82
CA GLN A 99 3.12 2.35 -14.94
C GLN A 99 4.50 3.04 -14.95
N ASP A 100 4.79 3.82 -15.98
CA ASP A 100 5.94 4.73 -15.93
C ASP A 100 5.71 5.78 -14.84
N ILE A 101 6.73 6.02 -14.02
CA ILE A 101 6.75 6.98 -12.92
C ILE A 101 7.83 8.00 -13.24
N LYS A 102 7.47 9.28 -13.21
CA LYS A 102 8.38 10.39 -13.47
C LYS A 102 9.00 10.91 -12.18
N ILE A 103 10.19 11.48 -12.31
CA ILE A 103 10.77 12.26 -11.22
C ILE A 103 9.76 13.28 -10.69
N GLY A 104 9.60 13.32 -9.36
CA GLY A 104 8.65 14.21 -8.69
C GLY A 104 7.26 13.61 -8.46
N ASP A 105 6.91 12.49 -9.08
CA ASP A 105 5.65 11.79 -8.82
C ASP A 105 5.60 11.24 -7.38
N GLU A 106 4.44 11.34 -6.73
CA GLU A 106 4.20 10.67 -5.44
C GLU A 106 3.97 9.17 -5.70
N LEU A 107 4.70 8.33 -4.98
CA LEU A 107 4.52 6.88 -5.02
C LEU A 107 3.29 6.52 -4.18
N SER A 108 2.47 5.60 -4.70
CA SER A 108 1.31 5.08 -3.96
C SER A 108 0.97 3.64 -4.38
N TYR A 109 0.39 2.86 -3.47
CA TYR A 109 -0.16 1.52 -3.74
C TYR A 109 -1.50 1.32 -3.02
N ASP A 110 -2.24 0.27 -3.38
CA ASP A 110 -3.41 -0.15 -2.61
C ASP A 110 -2.95 -0.89 -1.33
N TYR A 111 -3.28 -0.37 -0.15
CA TYR A 111 -2.83 -0.93 1.13
C TYR A 111 -3.38 -2.33 1.41
N GLY A 112 -4.39 -2.79 0.66
CA GLY A 112 -4.86 -4.16 0.78
C GLY A 112 -5.79 -4.39 1.97
N PHE A 113 -6.22 -3.33 2.67
CA PHE A 113 -7.10 -3.44 3.84
C PHE A 113 -8.41 -4.10 3.48
N GLY A 114 -8.82 -5.09 4.28
CA GLY A 114 -10.07 -5.81 4.08
C GLY A 114 -11.29 -4.95 4.38
N TYR A 115 -12.42 -5.31 3.79
CA TYR A 115 -13.73 -4.87 4.26
C TYR A 115 -14.10 -5.70 5.50
N ASP A 116 -13.91 -5.12 6.68
CA ASP A 116 -14.30 -5.69 7.97
C ASP A 116 -15.27 -4.74 8.71
N LYS A 117 -15.50 -4.93 10.02
CA LYS A 117 -16.37 -4.07 10.83
C LYS A 117 -15.78 -2.67 11.09
N ASP A 118 -14.45 -2.55 10.99
CA ASP A 118 -13.67 -1.37 11.37
C ASP A 118 -13.25 -0.52 10.17
N TYR A 119 -13.57 -0.94 8.93
CA TYR A 119 -13.20 -0.24 7.69
C TYR A 119 -13.53 1.27 7.69
N LYS A 120 -14.59 1.68 8.41
CA LYS A 120 -15.02 3.08 8.51
C LYS A 120 -14.01 3.97 9.24
N GLN A 121 -13.15 3.39 10.07
CA GLN A 121 -12.05 4.11 10.75
C GLN A 121 -11.01 4.60 9.74
N PHE A 122 -10.84 3.92 8.62
CA PHE A 122 -9.82 4.21 7.61
C PHE A 122 -10.37 5.03 6.43
N ARG A 123 -10.64 6.33 6.64
CA ARG A 123 -11.09 7.22 5.56
C ARG A 123 -9.97 7.47 4.54
N CYS A 124 -10.29 7.31 3.26
CA CYS A 124 -9.33 7.53 2.18
C CYS A 124 -9.30 9.00 1.75
N LYS A 125 -8.09 9.58 1.65
CA LYS A 125 -7.83 10.96 1.23
C LYS A 125 -7.02 11.04 -0.07
N CYS A 126 -7.00 9.98 -0.88
CA CYS A 126 -6.12 9.89 -2.05
C CYS A 126 -6.46 10.86 -3.19
N GLY A 127 -7.66 11.45 -3.20
CA GLY A 127 -8.10 12.40 -4.25
C GLY A 127 -8.40 11.76 -5.61
N SER A 128 -8.31 10.43 -5.77
CA SER A 128 -8.67 9.76 -7.02
C SER A 128 -10.15 9.94 -7.37
N LYS A 129 -10.45 10.17 -8.65
CA LYS A 129 -11.84 10.27 -9.17
C LYS A 129 -12.67 9.02 -8.88
N ASN A 130 -12.02 7.86 -8.82
CA ASN A 130 -12.65 6.56 -8.54
C ASN A 130 -12.42 6.10 -7.08
N CYS A 131 -12.23 7.03 -6.14
CA CYS A 131 -12.12 6.69 -4.74
C CYS A 131 -13.46 6.21 -4.16
N CYS A 132 -13.43 5.14 -3.36
CA CYS A 132 -14.61 4.65 -2.65
C CYS A 132 -14.86 5.32 -1.29
N GLY A 133 -14.00 6.27 -0.89
CA GLY A 133 -14.09 7.02 0.37
C GLY A 133 -13.38 6.39 1.56
N TYR A 134 -13.02 5.10 1.48
CA TYR A 134 -12.34 4.34 2.53
C TYR A 134 -11.13 3.59 1.98
N ILE A 135 -10.16 3.28 2.84
CA ILE A 135 -9.02 2.43 2.49
C ILE A 135 -9.52 0.99 2.54
N VAL A 136 -9.98 0.50 1.39
CA VAL A 136 -10.41 -0.88 1.19
C VAL A 136 -9.84 -1.38 -0.14
N ARG A 137 -9.32 -2.59 -0.11
CA ARG A 137 -8.69 -3.24 -1.26
C ARG A 137 -9.64 -3.34 -2.45
N ASP A 138 -9.07 -3.16 -3.64
CA ASP A 138 -9.81 -3.01 -4.90
C ASP A 138 -10.89 -4.07 -5.16
N ASP A 139 -10.62 -5.35 -4.87
CA ASP A 139 -11.56 -6.44 -5.09
C ASP A 139 -12.76 -6.46 -4.13
N GLN A 140 -12.77 -5.60 -3.10
CA GLN A 140 -13.83 -5.48 -2.11
C GLN A 140 -14.55 -4.14 -2.10
N ARG A 141 -14.11 -3.15 -2.89
CA ARG A 141 -14.73 -1.80 -2.94
C ARG A 141 -16.21 -1.83 -3.36
N TRP A 142 -16.64 -2.87 -4.08
CA TRP A 142 -18.05 -3.09 -4.43
C TRP A 142 -18.98 -3.27 -3.22
N ARG A 143 -18.43 -3.67 -2.06
CA ARG A 143 -19.18 -3.80 -0.80
C ARG A 143 -19.53 -2.43 -0.20
N ILE A 144 -18.76 -1.38 -0.54
CA ILE A 144 -19.06 0.01 -0.15
C ILE A 144 -20.06 0.62 -1.14
N ASN A 145 -19.82 0.44 -2.45
CA ASN A 145 -20.71 0.97 -3.48
C ASN A 145 -20.72 0.06 -4.71
N ARG A 146 -21.92 -0.33 -5.17
CA ARG A 146 -22.13 -1.22 -6.31
C ARG A 146 -21.51 -0.72 -7.61
N LYS A 147 -21.24 0.58 -7.77
CA LYS A 147 -20.53 1.13 -8.94
C LYS A 147 -19.13 0.53 -9.15
N PHE A 148 -18.52 -0.02 -8.08
CA PHE A 148 -17.23 -0.70 -8.14
C PHE A 148 -17.34 -2.21 -8.38
N ALA A 149 -18.55 -2.74 -8.62
CA ALA A 149 -18.73 -4.14 -8.98
C ALA A 149 -18.04 -4.41 -10.32
N LYS A 150 -17.00 -5.25 -10.30
CA LYS A 150 -16.36 -5.71 -11.54
C LYS A 150 -17.36 -6.57 -12.30
N THR A 151 -17.70 -6.19 -13.54
CA THR A 151 -18.45 -7.08 -14.44
C THR A 151 -17.62 -8.34 -14.70
N LYS A 152 -18.27 -9.51 -14.73
CA LYS A 152 -17.64 -10.85 -14.81
C LYS A 152 -16.61 -11.02 -15.94
N HIS A 153 -16.55 -10.11 -16.91
CA HIS A 153 -15.73 -10.22 -18.13
C HIS A 153 -14.23 -9.88 -17.98
N GLN A 154 -13.76 -9.24 -16.91
CA GLN A 154 -12.35 -8.83 -16.82
C GLN A 154 -11.40 -9.84 -16.15
N LYS A 155 -11.91 -10.91 -15.52
CA LYS A 155 -11.07 -11.92 -14.84
C LYS A 155 -10.39 -12.93 -15.78
N ASN A 156 -10.81 -13.02 -17.04
CA ASN A 156 -10.31 -14.04 -17.98
C ASN A 156 -9.15 -13.60 -18.89
N LYS A 157 -8.59 -12.39 -18.73
CA LYS A 157 -7.53 -11.87 -19.61
C LYS A 157 -6.10 -11.93 -19.02
N LEU A 158 -5.91 -12.55 -17.86
CA LEU A 158 -4.63 -12.62 -17.15
C LEU A 158 -4.26 -14.04 -16.68
N LYS A 159 -4.73 -15.08 -17.38
CA LYS A 159 -4.17 -16.43 -17.25
C LYS A 159 -3.35 -16.76 -18.47
#